data_AF-A0A938H521-F1
#
_entry.id   AF-A0A938H521-F1
#
_cell.length_a   1.000
_cell.length_b   1.000
_cell.length_c   1.000
_cell.angle_alpha   90.00
_cell.angle_beta   90.00
_cell.angle_gamma   90.00
#
_symmetry.space_group_name_H-M   'P 1'
#
loop_
_entity.id
_entity.type
_entity.pdbx_description
1 polymer ?
#
loop_
_entity_poly.entity_id
_entity_poly.type
_entity_poly.pdbx_seq_one_letter_code
_entity_poly.pdbx_strand_id
1 'polypeptide(L)'
;TGALLVRDGAALRALHSSTAGYLPPNQDEFYDPAQFGPDLSRGFPGLRLWLTFKLFGAARYRAALAEKRALALEAAAALREVPGLVLDAPPQLSLLAFHLEGPAFPTLAAQNAATQALHERVTARGDVMLTGCTVNGRVLARICVLSFRTRRRDVEIAVRQIAEEAAILTRGTPSLA
;
A
#
# COMPACT_ATOMS: atom_id res chain seq x y z
N THR A 1 0.05 3.41 -13.59
CA THR A 1 1.01 4.26 -14.32
C THR A 1 2.25 4.40 -13.48
N GLY A 2 3.41 4.06 -14.01
CA GLY A 2 4.71 4.33 -13.39
C GLY A 2 5.48 5.40 -14.16
N ALA A 3 6.57 5.90 -13.57
CA ALA A 3 7.53 6.79 -14.23
C ALA A 3 8.94 6.35 -13.84
N LEU A 4 9.86 6.38 -14.80
CA LEU A 4 11.28 6.16 -14.59
C LEU A 4 12.00 7.48 -14.84
N LEU A 5 12.80 7.92 -13.87
CA LEU A 5 13.72 9.04 -14.04
C LEU A 5 15.14 8.49 -14.04
N VAL A 6 15.86 8.71 -15.13
CA VAL A 6 17.26 8.31 -15.27
C VAL A 6 18.16 9.54 -15.23
N ARG A 7 19.37 9.38 -14.71
CA ARG A 7 20.39 10.44 -14.71
C ARG A 7 20.85 10.78 -16.12
N ASP A 8 21.08 9.74 -16.93
CA ASP A 8 21.52 9.86 -18.31
C ASP A 8 20.51 9.15 -19.23
N GLY A 9 19.76 9.94 -19.98
CA GLY A 9 18.81 9.43 -20.97
C GLY A 9 19.49 8.82 -22.20
N ALA A 10 20.72 9.23 -22.53
CA ALA A 10 21.43 8.71 -23.69
C ALA A 10 21.79 7.23 -23.49
N ALA A 11 22.19 6.83 -22.28
CA ALA A 11 22.42 5.43 -21.95
C ALA A 11 21.16 4.57 -22.11
N LEU A 12 20.00 5.08 -21.66
CA LEU A 12 18.72 4.37 -21.81
C LEU A 12 18.32 4.27 -23.30
N ARG A 13 18.57 5.33 -24.07
CA ARG A 13 18.35 5.35 -25.52
C ARG A 13 19.22 4.33 -26.25
N ALA A 14 20.52 4.32 -25.97
CA ALA A 14 21.47 3.41 -26.61
C ALA A 14 21.12 1.93 -26.34
N LEU A 15 20.54 1.62 -25.18
CA LEU A 15 20.10 0.27 -24.83
C LEU A 15 18.83 -0.17 -25.58
N HIS A 16 17.89 0.75 -25.81
CA HIS A 16 16.55 0.43 -26.31
C HIS A 16 16.29 0.86 -27.75
N SER A 17 17.19 1.62 -28.37
CA SER A 17 17.12 1.95 -29.80
C SER A 17 17.10 0.68 -30.64
N SER A 18 16.22 0.61 -31.62
CA SER A 18 16.09 -0.52 -32.53
C SER A 18 15.92 -0.04 -33.96
N THR A 19 16.36 -0.87 -34.91
CA THR A 19 16.27 -0.58 -36.34
C THR A 19 15.60 -1.74 -37.05
N ALA A 20 14.71 -1.46 -37.99
CA ALA A 20 14.11 -2.45 -38.88
C ALA A 20 13.72 -1.77 -40.20
N GLY A 21 13.65 -2.53 -41.30
CA GLY A 21 13.41 -1.97 -42.63
C GLY A 21 12.05 -1.27 -42.82
N TYR A 22 11.11 -1.47 -41.89
CA TYR A 22 9.80 -0.80 -41.90
C TYR A 22 9.72 0.41 -40.96
N LEU A 23 10.73 0.64 -40.12
CA LEU A 23 10.75 1.78 -39.22
C LEU A 23 11.13 3.05 -39.98
N PRO A 24 10.47 4.19 -39.67
CA PRO A 24 10.75 5.43 -40.37
C PRO A 24 12.16 5.94 -40.03
N PRO A 25 12.86 6.58 -40.97
CA PRO A 25 14.26 7.00 -40.77
C PRO A 25 14.41 8.22 -39.84
N ASN A 26 13.32 8.89 -39.45
CA ASN A 26 13.32 10.15 -38.72
C ASN A 26 13.11 10.01 -37.20
N GLN A 27 13.27 8.81 -36.63
CA GLN A 27 13.10 8.58 -35.18
C GLN A 27 14.03 9.44 -34.31
N ASP A 28 15.11 9.96 -34.89
CA ASP A 28 16.08 10.80 -34.18
C ASP A 28 15.76 12.31 -34.26
N GLU A 29 14.78 12.72 -35.07
CA GLU A 29 14.38 14.13 -35.25
C GLU A 29 13.46 14.63 -34.13
N PHE A 30 12.82 13.73 -33.39
CA PHE A 30 11.90 14.04 -32.30
C PHE A 30 12.08 13.08 -31.14
N TYR A 31 11.42 13.39 -30.02
CA TYR A 31 11.36 12.46 -28.91
C TYR A 31 10.50 11.25 -29.28
N ASP A 32 11.14 10.12 -29.57
CA ASP A 32 10.48 8.82 -29.77
C ASP A 32 10.54 7.99 -28.46
N PRO A 33 9.41 7.80 -27.75
CA PRO A 33 9.39 7.02 -26.52
C PRO A 33 9.74 5.55 -26.70
N ALA A 34 9.64 4.99 -27.91
CA ALA A 34 10.02 3.61 -28.21
C ALA A 34 11.53 3.39 -28.07
N GLN A 35 12.34 4.46 -28.18
CA GLN A 35 13.78 4.38 -27.99
C GLN A 35 14.20 4.34 -26.51
N PHE A 36 13.28 4.47 -25.54
CA PHE A 36 13.62 4.58 -24.11
C PHE A 36 13.01 3.47 -23.24
N GLY A 37 12.56 2.39 -23.87
CA GLY A 37 12.00 1.23 -23.16
C GLY A 37 11.81 0.04 -24.10
N PRO A 38 11.34 -1.09 -23.56
CA PRO A 38 11.19 -2.33 -24.34
C PRO A 38 10.01 -2.31 -25.32
N ASP A 39 9.06 -1.37 -25.16
CA ASP A 39 7.82 -1.35 -25.93
C ASP A 39 7.94 -0.42 -27.17
N LEU A 40 7.80 -0.99 -28.38
CA LEU A 40 7.58 -0.20 -29.60
C LEU A 40 6.18 0.44 -29.58
N SER A 41 5.15 -0.41 -29.53
CA SER A 41 3.76 0.02 -29.39
C SER A 41 3.42 0.21 -27.92
N ARG A 42 3.00 1.41 -27.54
CA ARG A 42 2.67 1.74 -26.16
C ARG A 42 1.46 2.65 -26.07
N GLY A 43 0.79 2.59 -24.92
CA GLY A 43 -0.29 3.52 -24.61
C GLY A 43 0.23 4.96 -24.42
N PHE A 44 -0.70 5.87 -24.09
CA PHE A 44 -0.39 7.27 -23.79
C PHE A 44 -0.52 7.61 -22.30
N PRO A 45 0.30 7.02 -21.40
CA PRO A 45 0.20 7.25 -19.95
C PRO A 45 0.53 8.70 -19.57
N GLY A 46 1.35 9.39 -20.39
CA GLY A 46 1.69 10.80 -20.21
C GLY A 46 0.46 11.70 -20.22
N LEU A 47 -0.52 11.45 -21.11
CA LEU A 47 -1.75 12.23 -21.16
C LEU A 47 -2.56 12.09 -19.87
N ARG A 48 -2.66 10.87 -19.30
CA ARG A 48 -3.38 10.63 -18.04
C ARG A 48 -2.77 11.40 -16.87
N LEU A 49 -1.43 11.44 -16.78
CA LEU A 49 -0.75 12.23 -15.77
C LEU A 49 -0.90 13.74 -16.04
N TRP A 50 -0.59 14.19 -17.25
CA TRP A 50 -0.63 15.60 -17.61
C TRP A 50 -2.01 16.21 -17.41
N LEU A 51 -3.07 15.57 -17.92
CA LEU A 51 -4.43 16.08 -17.81
C LEU A 51 -4.89 16.18 -16.36
N THR A 52 -4.61 15.16 -15.54
CA THR A 52 -5.01 15.18 -14.12
C THR A 52 -4.27 16.25 -13.32
N PHE A 53 -2.97 16.45 -13.56
CA PHE A 53 -2.23 17.56 -12.96
C PHE A 53 -2.72 18.93 -13.42
N LYS A 54 -3.08 19.10 -14.71
CA LYS A 54 -3.62 20.36 -15.24
C LYS A 54 -5.00 20.68 -14.67
N LEU A 55 -5.86 19.68 -14.45
CA LEU A 55 -7.20 19.86 -13.90
C LEU A 55 -7.19 20.13 -12.39
N PHE A 56 -6.42 19.36 -11.63
CA PHE A 56 -6.48 19.40 -10.16
C PHE A 56 -5.40 20.25 -9.50
N GLY A 57 -4.28 20.48 -10.19
CA GLY A 57 -3.11 21.15 -9.64
C GLY A 57 -2.38 20.33 -8.56
N ALA A 58 -1.10 20.62 -8.38
CA ALA A 58 -0.27 19.90 -7.41
C ALA A 58 -0.72 20.10 -5.95
N ALA A 59 -1.38 21.22 -5.63
CA ALA A 59 -1.85 21.51 -4.28
C ALA A 59 -2.89 20.47 -3.79
N ARG A 60 -3.80 20.03 -4.65
CA ARG A 60 -4.83 19.04 -4.30
C ARG A 60 -4.22 17.67 -4.02
N TYR A 61 -3.21 17.27 -4.77
CA TYR A 61 -2.46 16.03 -4.51
C TYR A 61 -1.71 16.09 -3.19
N ARG A 62 -1.02 17.21 -2.90
CA ARG A 62 -0.35 17.40 -1.60
C ARG A 62 -1.32 17.30 -0.44
N ALA A 63 -2.47 17.96 -0.54
CA ALA A 63 -3.50 17.90 0.49
C ALA A 63 -4.04 16.47 0.69
N ALA A 64 -4.31 15.74 -0.40
CA ALA A 64 -4.78 14.36 -0.34
C ALA A 64 -3.73 13.42 0.31
N LEU A 65 -2.45 13.53 -0.08
CA LEU A 65 -1.37 12.72 0.51
C LEU A 65 -1.18 13.04 2.01
N ALA A 66 -1.24 14.32 2.37
CA ALA A 66 -1.16 14.76 3.76
C ALA A 66 -2.33 14.20 4.60
N GLU A 67 -3.55 14.25 4.07
CA GLU A 67 -4.74 13.66 4.70
C GLU A 67 -4.55 12.15 4.94
N LYS A 68 -4.12 11.38 3.93
CA LYS A 68 -3.94 9.92 4.08
C LYS A 68 -2.83 9.57 5.07
N ARG A 69 -1.76 10.36 5.11
CA ARG A 69 -0.71 10.20 6.13
C ARG A 69 -1.23 10.52 7.53
N ALA A 70 -2.00 11.60 7.70
CA ALA A 70 -2.61 11.95 8.98
C ALA A 70 -3.53 10.83 9.49
N LEU A 71 -4.36 10.27 8.61
CA LEU A 71 -5.23 9.13 8.94
C LEU A 71 -4.45 7.88 9.38
N ALA A 72 -3.33 7.56 8.74
CA ALA A 72 -2.48 6.44 9.16
C ALA A 72 -1.82 6.69 10.53
N LEU A 73 -1.44 7.94 10.83
CA LEU A 73 -0.90 8.32 12.13
C LEU A 73 -1.98 8.25 13.24
N GLU A 74 -3.19 8.73 12.96
CA GLU A 74 -4.35 8.61 13.85
C GLU A 74 -4.65 7.14 14.16
N ALA A 75 -4.70 6.28 13.13
CA ALA A 75 -4.91 4.84 13.31
C ALA A 75 -3.81 4.18 14.14
N ALA A 76 -2.54 4.52 13.88
CA ALA A 76 -1.42 4.00 14.64
C ALA A 76 -1.46 4.43 16.11
N ALA A 77 -1.84 5.68 16.39
CA ALA A 77 -2.00 6.14 17.77
C ALA A 77 -3.08 5.33 18.51
N ALA A 78 -4.24 5.14 17.89
CA ALA A 78 -5.34 4.38 18.50
C ALA A 78 -5.00 2.89 18.68
N LEU A 79 -4.32 2.27 17.71
CA LEU A 79 -3.97 0.85 17.78
C LEU A 79 -2.87 0.54 18.81
N ARG A 80 -2.00 1.50 19.16
CA ARG A 80 -1.03 1.31 20.25
C ARG A 80 -1.70 1.08 21.60
N GLU A 81 -2.92 1.57 21.78
CA GLU A 81 -3.70 1.39 23.00
C GLU A 81 -4.42 0.04 23.04
N VAL A 82 -4.34 -0.77 21.97
CA VAL A 82 -4.99 -2.08 21.90
C VAL A 82 -4.09 -3.15 22.55
N PRO A 83 -4.55 -3.82 23.63
CA PRO A 83 -3.74 -4.84 24.30
C PRO A 83 -3.39 -5.99 23.36
N GLY A 84 -2.12 -6.39 23.39
CA GLY A 84 -1.59 -7.49 22.59
C GLY A 84 -1.38 -7.17 21.11
N LEU A 85 -1.58 -5.92 20.69
CA LEU A 85 -1.28 -5.47 19.33
C LEU A 85 0.04 -4.67 19.33
N VAL A 86 0.96 -5.08 18.47
CA VAL A 86 2.28 -4.45 18.35
C VAL A 86 2.43 -3.86 16.95
N LEU A 87 2.77 -2.57 16.87
CA LEU A 87 3.14 -1.93 15.61
C LEU A 87 4.61 -2.23 15.28
N ASP A 88 4.89 -2.78 14.11
CA ASP A 88 6.26 -3.15 13.71
C ASP A 88 7.15 -1.94 13.37
N ALA A 89 6.54 -0.81 13.01
CA ALA A 89 7.26 0.45 12.80
C ALA A 89 6.32 1.67 12.93
N PRO A 90 6.85 2.86 13.28
CA PRO A 90 6.12 4.11 13.14
C PRO A 90 5.73 4.38 11.68
N PRO A 91 4.49 4.81 11.38
CA PRO A 91 4.08 5.12 10.01
C PRO A 91 4.88 6.31 9.45
N GLN A 92 5.55 6.10 8.31
CA GLN A 92 6.23 7.19 7.59
C GLN A 92 5.34 7.79 6.49
N LEU A 93 4.51 6.96 5.88
CA LEU A 93 3.55 7.30 4.82
C LEU A 93 2.11 6.98 5.29
N SER A 94 1.21 6.67 4.35
CA SER A 94 -0.19 6.31 4.62
C SER A 94 -0.39 4.80 4.88
N LEU A 95 0.57 4.15 5.53
CA LEU A 95 0.58 2.71 5.79
C LEU A 95 1.16 2.41 7.17
N LEU A 96 0.58 1.41 7.83
CA LEU A 96 1.13 0.79 9.03
C LEU A 96 0.99 -0.73 8.96
N ALA A 97 1.90 -1.43 9.64
CA ALA A 97 1.91 -2.87 9.80
C ALA A 97 1.94 -3.20 11.29
N PHE A 98 1.25 -4.28 11.65
CA PHE A 98 1.14 -4.73 13.02
C PHE A 98 0.95 -6.25 13.09
N HIS A 99 1.19 -6.79 14.27
CA HIS A 99 0.92 -8.18 14.60
C HIS A 99 0.36 -8.31 16.00
N LEU A 100 -0.18 -9.49 16.30
CA LEU A 100 -0.57 -9.86 17.65
C LEU A 100 0.58 -10.55 18.38
N GLU A 101 0.81 -10.13 19.61
CA GLU A 101 1.78 -10.69 20.54
C GLU A 101 1.19 -10.67 21.96
N GLY A 102 1.56 -11.63 22.80
CA GLY A 102 1.21 -11.61 24.22
C GLY A 102 1.19 -13.00 24.83
N PRO A 103 0.83 -13.10 26.12
CA PRO A 103 0.80 -14.38 26.85
C PRO A 103 -0.13 -15.42 26.22
N ALA A 104 -1.18 -15.00 25.52
CA ALA A 104 -2.09 -15.88 24.78
C ALA A 104 -1.43 -16.53 23.54
N PHE A 105 -0.32 -15.97 23.05
CA PHE A 105 0.38 -16.41 21.83
C PHE A 105 1.87 -16.61 22.14
N PRO A 106 2.24 -17.68 22.89
CA PRO A 106 3.58 -17.83 23.46
C PRO A 106 4.67 -18.17 22.42
N THR A 107 4.30 -18.55 21.20
CA THR A 107 5.23 -18.90 20.13
C THR A 107 5.01 -18.03 18.90
N LEU A 108 6.05 -17.86 18.07
CA LEU A 108 5.91 -17.16 16.79
C LEU A 108 4.82 -17.78 15.90
N ALA A 109 4.70 -19.10 15.90
CA ALA A 109 3.65 -19.80 15.16
C ALA A 109 2.25 -19.42 15.67
N ALA A 110 2.05 -19.33 16.98
CA ALA A 110 0.80 -18.88 17.57
C ALA A 110 0.50 -17.40 17.27
N GLN A 111 1.51 -16.52 17.34
CA GLN A 111 1.39 -15.10 17.00
C GLN A 111 0.99 -14.91 15.53
N ASN A 112 1.63 -15.67 14.64
CA ASN A 112 1.32 -15.67 13.21
C ASN A 112 -0.11 -16.16 12.94
N ALA A 113 -0.51 -17.27 13.56
CA ALA A 113 -1.86 -17.81 13.43
C ALA A 113 -2.92 -16.83 13.96
N ALA A 114 -2.67 -16.19 15.09
CA ALA A 114 -3.57 -15.18 15.66
C ALA A 114 -3.67 -13.94 14.79
N THR A 115 -2.55 -13.44 14.25
CA THR A 115 -2.54 -12.27 13.36
C THR A 115 -3.28 -12.58 12.05
N GLN A 116 -3.10 -13.79 11.50
CA GLN A 116 -3.84 -14.25 10.33
C GLN A 116 -5.34 -14.35 10.61
N ALA A 117 -5.72 -14.94 11.75
CA ALA A 117 -7.12 -15.04 12.16
C ALA A 117 -7.77 -13.66 12.34
N LEU A 118 -7.05 -12.68 12.93
CA LEU A 118 -7.54 -11.31 13.04
C LEU A 118 -7.78 -10.70 11.65
N HIS A 119 -6.81 -10.85 10.74
CA HIS A 119 -6.90 -10.36 9.36
C HIS A 119 -8.15 -10.90 8.64
N GLU A 120 -8.38 -12.21 8.74
CA GLU A 120 -9.52 -12.88 8.12
C GLU A 120 -10.85 -12.45 8.75
N ARG A 121 -10.93 -12.40 10.09
CA ARG A 121 -12.17 -12.06 10.80
C ARG A 121 -12.59 -10.62 10.57
N VAL A 122 -11.66 -9.66 10.58
CA VAL A 122 -11.97 -8.28 10.23
C VAL A 122 -12.44 -8.18 8.78
N THR A 123 -11.74 -8.84 7.85
CA THR A 123 -12.10 -8.80 6.42
C THR A 123 -13.46 -9.45 6.13
N ALA A 124 -13.79 -10.54 6.83
CA ALA A 124 -15.06 -11.25 6.68
C ALA A 124 -16.29 -10.42 7.09
N ARG A 125 -16.12 -9.37 7.89
CA ARG A 125 -17.21 -8.44 8.24
C ARG A 125 -17.70 -7.63 7.04
N GLY A 126 -16.88 -7.47 5.99
CA GLY A 126 -17.25 -6.81 4.74
C GLY A 126 -17.11 -5.28 4.72
N ASP A 127 -16.98 -4.62 5.88
CA ASP A 127 -16.81 -3.16 5.95
C ASP A 127 -15.38 -2.71 5.62
N VAL A 128 -14.39 -3.52 5.99
CA VAL A 128 -12.96 -3.21 5.91
C VAL A 128 -12.22 -4.40 5.32
N MET A 129 -11.42 -4.16 4.28
CA MET A 129 -10.50 -5.18 3.76
C MET A 129 -9.09 -4.87 4.26
N LEU A 130 -8.54 -5.76 5.09
CA LEU A 130 -7.13 -5.72 5.46
C LEU A 130 -6.28 -6.50 4.46
N THR A 131 -4.99 -6.20 4.40
CA THR A 131 -4.03 -7.00 3.61
C THR A 131 -2.86 -7.39 4.50
N GLY A 132 -2.30 -8.57 4.28
CA GLY A 132 -1.15 -9.05 5.05
C GLY A 132 0.18 -8.98 4.29
N CYS A 133 1.26 -9.34 4.98
CA CYS A 133 2.52 -9.78 4.39
C CYS A 133 3.30 -10.62 5.41
N THR A 134 4.36 -11.31 4.95
CA THR A 134 5.30 -12.01 5.82
C THR A 134 6.66 -11.35 5.74
N VAL A 135 7.26 -11.00 6.88
CA VAL A 135 8.59 -10.40 6.98
C VAL A 135 9.39 -11.19 8.01
N ASN A 136 10.55 -11.72 7.62
CA ASN A 136 11.42 -12.52 8.50
C ASN A 136 10.67 -13.64 9.26
N GLY A 137 9.73 -14.31 8.58
CA GLY A 137 8.92 -15.38 9.16
C GLY A 137 7.75 -14.92 10.05
N ARG A 138 7.55 -13.62 10.26
CA ARG A 138 6.41 -13.05 11.00
C ARG A 138 5.29 -12.62 10.04
N VAL A 139 4.06 -13.02 10.34
CA VAL A 139 2.85 -12.58 9.63
C VAL A 139 2.42 -11.23 10.19
N LEU A 140 2.22 -10.26 9.30
CA LEU A 140 1.79 -8.90 9.62
C LEU A 140 0.45 -8.61 8.95
N ALA A 141 -0.46 -7.97 9.68
CA ALA A 141 -1.62 -7.31 9.11
C ALA A 141 -1.27 -5.84 8.82
N ARG A 142 -1.87 -5.27 7.76
CA ARG A 142 -1.58 -3.90 7.32
C ARG A 142 -2.84 -3.09 7.09
N ILE A 143 -2.82 -1.84 7.56
CA ILE A 143 -3.74 -0.80 7.13
C ILE A 143 -3.03 0.05 6.08
N CYS A 144 -3.61 0.09 4.88
CA CYS A 144 -3.11 0.83 3.73
C CYS A 144 -4.15 1.91 3.34
N VAL A 145 -3.98 3.14 3.82
CA VAL A 145 -4.91 4.25 3.55
C VAL A 145 -4.62 4.85 2.17
N LEU A 146 -5.02 4.15 1.11
CA LEU A 146 -4.68 4.51 -0.28
C LEU A 146 -5.89 5.01 -1.10
N SER A 147 -7.10 4.61 -0.74
CA SER A 147 -8.29 5.03 -1.48
C SER A 147 -8.60 6.51 -1.22
N PHE A 148 -8.81 7.27 -2.29
CA PHE A 148 -9.19 8.69 -2.20
C PHE A 148 -10.56 8.88 -1.54
N ARG A 149 -11.36 7.82 -1.44
CA ARG A 149 -12.69 7.80 -0.80
C ARG A 149 -12.63 7.55 0.70
N THR A 150 -11.54 6.97 1.22
CA THR A 150 -11.37 6.68 2.64
C THR A 150 -11.26 7.99 3.43
N ARG A 151 -12.10 8.17 4.43
CA ARG A 151 -12.09 9.29 5.38
C ARG A 151 -11.89 8.77 6.79
N ARG A 152 -11.80 9.70 7.75
CA ARG A 152 -11.65 9.40 9.17
C ARG A 152 -12.61 8.33 9.68
N ARG A 153 -13.91 8.45 9.36
CA ARG A 153 -14.93 7.47 9.77
C ARG A 153 -14.57 6.03 9.38
N ASP A 154 -14.00 5.83 8.19
CA ASP A 154 -13.72 4.49 7.66
C ASP A 154 -12.50 3.90 8.39
N VAL A 155 -11.54 4.75 8.78
CA VAL A 155 -10.38 4.37 9.59
C VAL A 155 -10.80 4.07 11.04
N GLU A 156 -11.72 4.86 11.60
CA GLU A 156 -12.30 4.60 12.93
C GLU A 156 -13.03 3.26 12.97
N ILE A 157 -13.78 2.91 11.91
CA ILE A 157 -14.40 1.58 11.76
C ILE A 157 -13.32 0.50 11.76
N ALA A 158 -12.27 0.64 10.96
CA ALA A 158 -11.18 -0.33 10.90
C ALA A 158 -10.49 -0.54 12.26
N VAL A 159 -10.12 0.56 12.93
CA VAL A 159 -9.48 0.51 14.26
C VAL A 159 -10.39 -0.19 15.27
N ARG A 160 -11.68 0.17 15.30
CA ARG A 160 -12.65 -0.46 16.21
C ARG A 160 -12.76 -1.97 15.96
N GLN A 161 -12.94 -2.38 14.70
CA GLN A 161 -13.07 -3.81 14.37
C GLN A 161 -11.79 -4.59 14.70
N ILE A 162 -10.62 -4.02 14.44
CA ILE A 162 -9.33 -4.62 14.81
C ILE A 162 -9.23 -4.77 16.33
N ALA A 163 -9.57 -3.73 17.10
CA ALA A 163 -9.52 -3.77 18.56
C ALA A 163 -10.47 -4.82 19.14
N GLU A 164 -11.70 -4.91 18.61
CA GLU A 164 -12.68 -5.92 19.01
C GLU A 164 -12.18 -7.35 18.74
N GLU A 165 -11.67 -7.62 17.53
CA GLU A 165 -11.17 -8.96 17.17
C GLU A 165 -9.90 -9.32 17.93
N ALA A 166 -8.99 -8.37 18.14
CA ALA A 166 -7.80 -8.57 18.97
C ALA A 166 -8.19 -8.95 20.41
N ALA A 167 -9.20 -8.26 20.98
CA ALA A 167 -9.69 -8.55 22.32
C ALA A 167 -10.39 -9.92 22.44
N ILE A 168 -11.03 -10.40 21.37
CA ILE A 168 -11.62 -11.75 21.34
C ILE A 168 -10.51 -12.80 21.28
N LEU A 169 -9.54 -12.64 20.38
CA LEU A 169 -8.44 -13.60 20.21
C LEU A 169 -7.55 -13.68 21.46
N THR A 170 -7.31 -12.56 22.13
CA THR A 170 -6.47 -12.51 23.33
C THR A 170 -7.14 -13.10 24.57
N ARG A 171 -8.47 -13.06 24.66
CA ARG A 171 -9.22 -13.68 25.77
C ARG A 171 -9.39 -15.20 25.63
N GLY A 172 -9.02 -15.76 24.48
CA GLY A 172 -9.30 -17.15 24.12
C GLY A 172 -10.77 -17.31 23.70
N THR A 173 -11.01 -18.02 22.60
CA THR A 173 -12.35 -18.50 22.28
C THR A 173 -12.80 -19.40 23.44
N PRO A 174 -13.96 -19.18 24.08
CA PRO A 174 -14.49 -20.19 24.98
C PRO A 174 -14.61 -21.47 24.15
N SER A 175 -13.90 -22.51 24.56
CA SER A 175 -14.02 -23.85 24.00
C SER A 175 -15.49 -24.23 24.07
N LEU A 176 -16.18 -24.19 22.93
CA LEU A 176 -17.45 -24.88 22.78
C LEU A 176 -17.10 -26.37 22.75
N ALA A 177 -17.08 -26.96 23.94
CA ALA A 177 -17.15 -28.40 24.15
C ALA A 177 -18.51 -28.94 23.67
#